data_AF-A0A355L4B2-F1
#
_entry.id   AF-A0A355L4B2-F1
#
_cell.length_a   1.000
_cell.length_b   1.000
_cell.length_c   1.000
_cell.angle_alpha   90.00
_cell.angle_beta   90.00
_cell.angle_gamma   90.00
#
_symmetry.space_group_name_H-M   'P 1'
#
loop_
_entity.id
_entity.type
_entity.pdbx_description
1 polymer ?
#
loop_
_entity_poly.entity_id
_entity_poly.type
_entity_poly.pdbx_seq_one_letter_code
_entity_poly.pdbx_strand_id
1 'polypeptide(L)' 'MNKVIVIAGPTASGKTGLGIEVAGAIGGEIISADSMQVYKNMP' A
#
# COMPACT_ATOMS: atom_id res chain seq x y z
N MET A 1 19.58 9.84 -0.59
CA MET A 1 18.73 8.83 -1.26
C MET A 1 17.62 8.46 -0.29
N ASN A 2 16.37 8.59 -0.69
CA ASN A 2 15.24 8.18 0.15
C ASN A 2 14.95 6.70 -0.11
N LYS A 3 14.78 5.92 0.96
CA LYS A 3 14.44 4.50 0.85
C LYS A 3 12.95 4.37 0.56
N VAL A 4 12.59 3.40 -0.28
CA VAL A 4 11.21 3.06 -0.61
C VAL A 4 11.00 1.58 -0.34
N ILE A 5 9.87 1.23 0.28
CA ILE A 5 9.44 -0.15 0.50
C ILE A 5 8.33 -0.45 -0.49
N VAL A 6 8.43 -1.58 -1.18
CA VAL A 6 7.41 -2.05 -2.12
C VAL A 6 6.78 -3.33 -1.58
N ILE A 7 5.46 -3.31 -1.41
CA ILE A 7 4.66 -4.49 -1.01
C ILE A 7 3.92 -4.99 -2.25
N ALA A 8 4.42 -6.08 -2.84
CA ALA A 8 3.85 -6.69 -4.04
C ALA A 8 3.20 -8.05 -3.73
N GLY A 9 2.31 -8.50 -4.61
CA GLY A 9 1.58 -9.77 -4.45
C GLY A 9 0.20 -9.78 -5.13
N PRO A 10 -0.43 -10.95 -5.29
CA PRO A 10 -1.71 -11.08 -5.97
C PRO A 10 -2.87 -10.40 -5.21
N THR A 11 -3.99 -10.17 -5.88
CA THR A 11 -5.23 -9.69 -5.22
C THR A 11 -5.61 -10.62 -4.07
N ALA A 12 -6.18 -10.06 -3.00
CA ALA A 12 -6.56 -10.76 -1.77
C ALA A 12 -5.40 -11.37 -0.94
N SER A 13 -4.13 -11.08 -1.25
CA SER A 13 -2.98 -11.59 -0.47
C SER A 13 -2.67 -10.83 0.83
N GLY A 14 -3.55 -9.93 1.29
CA GLY A 14 -3.35 -9.18 2.53
C GLY A 14 -2.41 -7.97 2.46
N LYS A 15 -2.01 -7.50 1.26
CA LYS A 15 -1.06 -6.39 1.08
C LYS A 15 -1.44 -5.11 1.82
N THR A 16 -2.73 -4.74 1.80
CA THR A 16 -3.22 -3.53 2.46
C THR A 16 -2.98 -3.58 3.97
N GLY A 17 -3.26 -4.73 4.61
CA GLY A 17 -3.00 -4.92 6.04
C GLY A 17 -1.52 -4.79 6.38
N LEU A 18 -0.66 -5.49 5.63
CA LEU A 18 0.79 -5.40 5.80
C LEU A 18 1.31 -3.97 5.59
N GLY A 19 0.78 -3.24 4.60
CA GLY A 19 1.15 -1.85 4.36
C GLY A 19 0.84 -0.93 5.53
N ILE A 20 -0.31 -1.11 6.18
CA ILE A 20 -0.71 -0.35 7.37
C ILE A 20 0.23 -0.64 8.54
N GLU A 21 0.53 -1.92 8.79
CA GLU A 21 1.45 -2.32 9.88
C GLU A 21 2.86 -1.77 9.66
N VAL A 22 3.40 -1.90 8.44
CA VAL A 22 4.73 -1.40 8.09
C VAL A 22 4.81 0.12 8.21
N ALA A 23 3.81 0.84 7.67
CA ALA A 23 3.76 2.30 7.76
C ALA A 23 3.72 2.78 9.21
N GLY A 24 2.90 2.14 10.05
CA GLY A 24 2.83 2.43 11.48
C GLY A 24 4.14 2.18 12.22
N ALA A 25 4.84 1.08 11.89
CA ALA A 25 6.11 0.72 12.54
C ALA A 25 7.26 1.69 12.21
N ILE A 26 7.25 2.32 11.04
CA ILE A 26 8.36 3.19 10.58
C ILE A 26 7.99 4.67 10.54
N GLY A 27 6.75 5.04 10.89
CA GLY A 27 6.24 6.41 10.72
C GLY A 27 6.19 6.85 9.26
N GLY A 28 5.89 5.92 8.35
CA GLY A 28 5.88 6.13 6.91
C GLY A 28 4.49 6.43 6.35
N GLU A 29 4.46 6.82 5.07
CA GLU A 29 3.23 7.07 4.33
C GLU A 29 2.98 5.96 3.30
N ILE A 30 1.70 5.67 3.05
CA ILE A 30 1.27 4.66 2.07
C ILE A 30 0.90 5.35 0.77
N ILE A 31 1.44 4.85 -0.34
CA ILE A 31 1.03 5.22 -1.69
C ILE A 31 0.41 3.98 -2.35
N SER A 32 -0.85 4.08 -2.77
CA SER A 32 -1.50 3.00 -3.51
C SER A 32 -0.92 2.90 -4.91
N ALA A 33 -0.59 1.68 -5.33
CA ALA A 33 -0.13 1.34 -6.68
C ALA A 33 -1.16 0.48 -7.43
N ASP A 34 -2.42 0.52 -7.01
CA ASP A 34 -3.53 -0.19 -7.65
C ASP A 34 -4.19 0.70 -8.71
N SER A 35 -4.24 0.24 -9.97
CA SER A 35 -4.80 1.00 -11.09
C SER A 35 -6.31 1.22 -10.99
N MET A 36 -7.02 0.45 -10.17
CA MET A 36 -8.47 0.59 -9.99
C MET A 36 -8.83 1.54 -8.85
N GLN A 37 -7.98 1.68 -7.82
CA GLN A 37 -8.25 2.55 -6.66
C GLN A 37 -8.01 4.04 -6.92
N VAL A 38 -7.54 4.42 -8.11
CA VAL A 38 -7.38 5.83 -8.51
C VAL A 38 -8.71 6.51 -8.83
N TYR A 39 -9.76 5.73 -9.11
CA TYR A 39 -11.07 6.26 -9.47
C TYR A 39 -11.88 6.62 -8.21
N LYS A 40 -12.47 7.81 -8.22
CA LYS A 40 -13.34 8.26 -7.12
C LYS A 40 -14.66 7.49 -7.12
N ASN A 41 -15.19 7.24 -5.93
CA ASN A 41 -16.46 6.53 -5.71
C ASN A 41 -16.47 5.08 -6.22
N MET A 42 -15.29 4.51 -6.49
CA MET A 42 -15.14 3.08 -6.75
C MET A 42 -14.87 2.39 -5.39
N PRO A 43 -15.73 1.45 -4.96
CA PRO A 43 -15.49 0.67 -3.76
C PRO A 43 -14.32 -0.29 -3.92
#